data_AF-A0A840TT17-F1
#
_entry.id   AF-A0A840TT17-F1
#
_cell.length_a   1.000
_cell.length_b   1.000
_cell.length_c   1.000
_cell.angle_alpha   90.00
_cell.angle_beta   90.00
_cell.angle_gamma   90.00
#
_symmetry.space_group_name_H-M   'P 1'
#
loop_
_entity.id
_entity.type
_entity.pdbx_description
1 polymer ?
#
loop_
_entity_poly.entity_id
_entity_poly.type
_entity_poly.pdbx_seq_one_letter_code
_entity_poly.pdbx_strand_id
1 'polypeptide(L)'
;MKTKEELRTEILNLMSQADSTIKEAQKYLIAQGEVVDLTEWVTIKEYCKRFGIKNTETVSNWIKRGVIPAEDTMVIEDLNNIRMVRAKEYHVGAAKAT
;
A
#
# COMPACT_ATOMS: atom_id res chain seq x y z
N MET A 1 39.32 1.91 -2.48
CA MET A 1 38.50 1.14 -3.45
C MET A 1 38.01 -0.09 -2.69
N LYS A 2 36.70 -0.26 -2.47
CA LYS A 2 36.19 -1.44 -1.77
C LYS A 2 36.58 -2.69 -2.56
N THR A 3 37.09 -3.70 -1.88
CA THR A 3 37.45 -4.96 -2.53
C THR A 3 36.19 -5.72 -2.94
N LYS A 4 36.31 -6.59 -3.94
CA LYS A 4 35.18 -7.36 -4.49
C LYS A 4 34.42 -8.15 -3.42
N GLU A 5 35.14 -8.66 -2.42
CA GLU A 5 34.56 -9.44 -1.32
C GLU A 5 33.83 -8.57 -0.28
N GLU A 6 34.32 -7.37 0.02
CA GLU A 6 33.62 -6.40 0.87
C GLU A 6 32.29 -5.96 0.23
N LEU A 7 32.31 -5.70 -1.07
CA LEU A 7 31.11 -5.31 -1.82
C LEU A 7 30.06 -6.43 -1.85
N ARG A 8 30.52 -7.67 -2.04
CA ARG A 8 29.66 -8.87 -2.03
C ARG A 8 28.99 -9.07 -0.67
N THR A 9 29.75 -8.88 0.40
CA THR A 9 29.24 -9.01 1.78
C THR A 9 28.19 -7.95 2.09
N GLU A 10 28.43 -6.71 1.66
CA GLU A 10 27.50 -5.59 1.86
C GLU A 10 26.18 -5.81 1.11
N ILE A 11 26.23 -6.30 -0.14
CA ILE A 11 25.04 -6.66 -0.92
C ILE A 11 24.25 -7.78 -0.24
N LEU A 12 24.92 -8.83 0.22
CA LEU A 12 24.26 -9.94 0.92
C LEU A 12 23.58 -9.48 2.21
N ASN A 13 24.21 -8.56 2.93
CA ASN A 13 23.65 -8.03 4.18
C ASN A 13 22.43 -7.15 3.91
N LEU A 14 22.47 -6.31 2.86
CA LEU A 14 21.32 -5.53 2.39
C LEU A 14 20.15 -6.42 1.97
N MET A 15 20.42 -7.51 1.24
CA MET A 15 19.37 -8.46 0.83
C MET A 15 18.75 -9.16 2.04
N SER A 16 19.57 -9.58 3.01
CA SER A 16 19.08 -10.22 4.25
C SER A 16 18.20 -9.27 5.07
N GLN A 17 18.59 -8.00 5.17
CA GLN A 17 17.79 -6.97 5.85
C GLN A 17 16.46 -6.68 5.12
N ALA A 18 16.48 -6.65 3.79
CA ALA A 18 15.26 -6.50 3.00
C ALA A 18 14.31 -7.67 3.22
N ASP A 19 14.82 -8.91 3.21
CA ASP A 19 14.03 -10.12 3.46
C ASP A 19 13.45 -10.17 4.87
N SER A 20 14.20 -9.76 5.89
CA SER A 20 13.67 -9.71 7.27
C SER A 20 12.55 -8.70 7.40
N THR A 21 12.72 -7.51 6.80
CA THR A 21 11.73 -6.43 6.82
C THR A 21 10.44 -6.86 6.11
N ILE A 22 10.55 -7.54 4.96
CA ILE A 22 9.39 -8.07 4.23
C ILE A 22 8.67 -9.13 5.06
N LYS A 23 9.40 -10.04 5.71
CA LYS A 23 8.81 -11.09 6.56
C LYS A 23 8.14 -10.52 7.80
N GLU A 24 8.69 -9.48 8.41
CA GLU A 24 8.07 -8.80 9.55
C GLU A 24 6.75 -8.12 9.15
N ALA A 25 6.75 -7.40 8.02
CA ALA A 25 5.53 -6.82 7.47
C ALA A 25 4.47 -7.89 7.16
N GLN A 26 4.86 -9.00 6.54
CA GLN A 26 3.95 -10.13 6.25
C GLN A 26 3.40 -10.77 7.52
N LYS A 27 4.23 -11.01 8.54
CA LYS A 27 3.77 -11.56 9.83
C LYS A 27 2.80 -10.63 10.54
N TYR A 28 3.03 -9.32 10.44
CA TYR A 28 2.13 -8.32 11.03
C TYR A 28 0.77 -8.30 10.33
N LEU A 29 0.75 -8.43 9.00
CA LEU A 29 -0.48 -8.58 8.21
C LEU A 29 -1.24 -9.87 8.58
N ILE A 30 -0.53 -10.99 8.79
CA ILE A 30 -1.15 -12.27 9.17
C ILE A 30 -1.67 -12.27 10.61
N ALA A 31 -0.98 -11.59 11.54
CA ALA A 31 -1.31 -11.60 12.96
C ALA A 31 -2.63 -10.88 13.29
N GLN A 32 -3.13 -9.99 12.41
CA GLN A 32 -4.43 -9.33 12.58
C GLN A 32 -5.62 -10.10 11.99
N GLY A 33 -5.44 -11.33 11.51
CA GLY A 33 -6.54 -12.24 11.19
C GLY A 33 -7.27 -11.96 9.88
N GLU A 34 -7.05 -10.82 9.22
CA GLU A 34 -7.36 -10.65 7.81
C GLU A 34 -6.10 -10.90 7.01
N VAL A 35 -6.09 -11.97 6.22
CA VAL A 35 -5.21 -12.05 5.05
C VAL A 35 -5.70 -10.95 4.12
N VAL A 36 -5.24 -9.72 4.36
CA VAL A 36 -5.50 -8.58 3.49
C VAL A 36 -4.75 -8.92 2.23
N ASP A 37 -5.45 -9.46 1.24
CA ASP A 37 -4.87 -9.75 -0.05
C ASP A 37 -4.37 -8.43 -0.63
N LEU A 38 -3.05 -8.23 -0.57
CA LEU A 38 -2.38 -7.01 -1.02
C LEU A 38 -2.56 -6.79 -2.53
N THR A 39 -3.07 -7.80 -3.26
CA THR A 39 -3.49 -7.62 -4.66
C THR A 39 -4.79 -6.83 -4.77
N GLU A 40 -5.68 -6.99 -3.78
CA GLU A 40 -6.99 -6.35 -3.70
C GLU A 40 -6.97 -5.06 -2.89
N TRP A 41 -6.20 -4.98 -1.79
CA TRP A 41 -6.12 -3.79 -0.95
C TRP A 41 -4.73 -3.16 -1.02
N VAL A 42 -4.67 -1.91 -1.45
CA VAL A 42 -3.41 -1.18 -1.65
C VAL A 42 -3.41 0.12 -0.86
N THR A 43 -2.24 0.56 -0.41
CA THR A 43 -2.12 1.89 0.20
C THR A 43 -2.46 2.98 -0.82
N ILE A 44 -2.88 4.17 -0.35
CA ILE A 44 -3.15 5.31 -1.26
C ILE A 44 -1.94 5.62 -2.17
N LYS A 45 -0.72 5.48 -1.66
CA LYS A 45 0.51 5.73 -2.43
C LYS A 45 0.70 4.70 -3.55
N GLU A 46 0.49 3.42 -3.25
CA GLU A 46 0.61 2.36 -4.25
C GLU A 46 -0.55 2.43 -5.27
N TYR A 47 -1.76 2.75 -4.82
CA TYR A 47 -2.90 3.04 -5.68
C TYR A 47 -2.57 4.15 -6.69
N CYS A 48 -1.98 5.26 -6.24
CA CYS A 48 -1.56 6.34 -7.12
C CYS A 48 -0.54 5.89 -8.16
N LYS A 49 0.43 5.07 -7.75
CA LYS A 49 1.44 4.52 -8.65
C LYS A 49 0.84 3.56 -9.69
N ARG A 50 -0.06 2.67 -9.27
CA ARG A 50 -0.70 1.65 -10.12
C ARG A 50 -1.63 2.26 -11.16
N PHE A 51 -2.36 3.31 -10.80
CA PHE A 51 -3.35 3.98 -11.66
C PHE A 51 -2.86 5.33 -12.24
N GLY A 52 -1.57 5.66 -12.10
CA GLY A 52 -0.98 6.86 -12.67
C GLY A 52 -1.50 8.19 -12.09
N ILE A 53 -2.02 8.18 -10.86
CA ILE A 53 -2.52 9.38 -10.19
C ILE A 53 -1.33 10.15 -9.61
N LYS A 54 -1.25 11.43 -9.95
CA LYS A 54 -0.11 12.28 -9.59
C LYS A 54 -0.01 12.61 -8.09
N ASN A 55 -1.15 12.66 -7.39
CA ASN A 55 -1.21 13.14 -6.01
C ASN A 55 -2.12 12.25 -5.14
N THR A 56 -1.63 11.89 -3.95
CA THR A 56 -2.37 11.12 -2.94
C THR A 56 -3.54 11.91 -2.34
N GLU A 57 -3.49 13.24 -2.38
CA GLU A 57 -4.60 14.11 -1.99
C GLU A 57 -5.83 13.93 -2.89
N THR A 58 -5.63 13.63 -4.17
CA THR A 58 -6.73 13.37 -5.11
C THR A 58 -7.56 12.17 -4.64
N VAL A 59 -6.88 11.08 -4.27
CA VAL A 59 -7.52 9.87 -3.73
C VAL A 59 -8.18 10.16 -2.39
N SER A 60 -7.52 10.92 -1.52
CA SER A 60 -8.10 11.34 -0.23
C SER A 60 -9.37 12.17 -0.42
N ASN A 61 -9.41 13.03 -1.44
CA ASN A 61 -10.58 13.80 -1.81
C ASN A 61 -11.67 12.95 -2.46
N TRP A 62 -11.31 11.89 -3.21
CA TRP A 62 -12.28 10.93 -3.74
C TRP A 62 -13.00 10.17 -2.63
N ILE A 63 -12.28 9.77 -1.59
CA ILE A 63 -12.86 9.16 -0.38
C ILE A 63 -13.81 10.14 0.31
N LYS A 64 -13.38 11.39 0.54
CA LYS A 64 -14.23 12.42 1.16
C LYS A 64 -15.48 12.75 0.33
N ARG A 65 -15.39 12.68 -1.00
CA ARG A 65 -16.50 12.96 -1.92
C ARG A 65 -17.39 11.73 -2.17
N GLY A 66 -17.03 10.55 -1.66
CA GLY A 66 -17.75 9.30 -1.91
C GLY A 66 -17.58 8.75 -3.33
N VAL A 67 -16.59 9.22 -4.09
CA VAL A 67 -16.19 8.61 -5.38
C VAL A 67 -15.59 7.23 -5.12
N ILE A 68 -14.83 7.11 -4.03
CA ILE A 68 -14.46 5.84 -3.44
C ILE A 68 -15.44 5.59 -2.28
N PRO A 69 -16.27 4.54 -2.36
CA PRO A 69 -17.16 4.15 -1.28
C PRO A 69 -16.40 3.83 0.01
N ALA A 70 -17.01 4.07 1.17
CA ALA A 70 -16.40 3.74 2.46
C ALA A 70 -16.11 2.22 2.61
N GLU A 71 -16.94 1.36 1.98
CA GLU A 71 -16.76 -0.10 1.88
C GLU A 71 -15.50 -0.52 1.11
N ASP A 72 -14.93 0.39 0.31
CA ASP A 72 -13.68 0.18 -0.41
C ASP A 72 -12.50 0.92 0.23
N THR A 73 -12.68 1.40 1.45
CA THR A 73 -11.64 2.04 2.25
C THR A 73 -11.45 1.31 3.57
N MET A 74 -10.20 1.12 3.94
CA MET A 74 -9.83 0.53 5.22
C MET A 74 -8.82 1.44 5.90
N VAL A 75 -8.97 1.63 7.20
CA VAL A 75 -8.01 2.36 8.02
C VAL A 75 -7.41 1.35 8.99
N ILE A 76 -6.09 1.19 8.91
CA ILE A 76 -5.36 0.37 9.87
C ILE A 76 -4.85 1.33 10.95
N GLU A 77 -5.60 1.41 12.06
CA GLU A 77 -5.29 2.29 13.19
C GLU A 77 -3.94 1.92 13.84
N ASP A 78 -3.61 0.63 13.89
CA ASP A 78 -2.37 0.10 14.49
C ASP A 78 -1.09 0.45 13.70
N LEU A 79 -1.23 0.89 12.45
CA LEU A 79 -0.11 1.28 11.58
C LEU A 79 -0.17 2.78 11.26
N ASN A 80 -0.15 3.63 12.30
CA ASN A 80 -0.11 5.09 12.14
C ASN A 80 -1.26 5.63 11.24
N ASN A 81 -2.46 5.06 11.37
CA ASN A 81 -3.62 5.42 10.55
C ASN A 81 -3.38 5.30 9.03
N ILE A 82 -2.62 4.29 8.59
CA ILE A 82 -2.45 4.00 7.17
C ILE A 82 -3.82 3.71 6.56
N ARG A 83 -4.17 4.47 5.52
CA ARG A 83 -5.37 4.25 4.71
C ARG A 83 -5.06 3.39 3.51
N MET A 84 -5.86 2.35 3.36
CA MET A 84 -5.86 1.45 2.23
C MET A 84 -7.15 1.62 1.43
N VAL A 85 -7.05 1.35 0.14
CA VAL A 85 -8.11 1.48 -0.86
C VAL A 85 -8.11 0.22 -1.70
N ARG A 86 -9.30 -0.26 -2.09
CA ARG A 86 -9.41 -1.40 -3.01
C ARG A 86 -8.82 -1.07 -4.38
N ALA A 87 -8.02 -1.97 -4.95
CA ALA A 87 -7.26 -1.83 -6.19
C ALA A 87 -8.14 -1.98 -7.45
N LYS A 88 -9.17 -1.15 -7.58
CA LYS A 88 -10.04 -1.06 -8.75
C LYS A 88 -10.07 0.38 -9.30
N GLU A 89 -10.36 0.54 -10.58
CA GLU A 89 -10.50 1.87 -11.18
C GLU A 89 -11.79 2.55 -10.70
N TYR A 90 -11.66 3.74 -10.11
CA TYR A 90 -12.80 4.62 -9.84
C TYR A 90 -12.83 5.74 -10.87
N HIS A 91 -13.92 5.84 -11.60
CA HIS A 91 -14.13 6.92 -12.55
C HIS A 91 -14.86 8.08 -11.86
N VAL A 92 -14.38 9.30 -12.09
CA VAL A 92 -15.07 10.54 -11.70
C VAL A 92 -16.21 10.77 -12.71
N GLY A 93 -17.23 9.93 -12.66
CA GLY A 93 -18.34 9.95 -13.60
C GLY A 93 -19.55 9.20 -13.04
N ALA A 94 -20.65 9.94 -12.91
CA ALA A 94 -21.95 9.54 -12.37
C ALA A 94 -22.00 9.34 -10.84
N ALA A 95 -22.40 10.41 -10.16
CA ALA A 95 -23.25 10.31 -8.99
C ALA A 95 -24.29 9.20 -9.21
N LYS A 96 -24.38 8.24 -8.29
CA LYS A 96 -25.59 7.43 -8.17
C LYS A 96 -26.71 8.40 -7.82
N ALA A 97 -27.53 8.74 -8.81
CA ALA A 97 -28.87 9.21 -8.56
C ALA A 97 -29.61 8.07 -7.85
N THR A 98 -30.02 8.29 -6.61
CA THR A 98 -31.08 7.53 -5.96
C THR A 98 -31.85 8.50 -5.08
#